data_AF-A0A3B0YJ06-F1
#
_entry.id   AF-A0A3B0YJ06-F1
#
_cell.length_a   1.000
_cell.length_b   1.000
_cell.length_c   1.000
_cell.angle_alpha   90.00
_cell.angle_beta   90.00
_cell.angle_gamma   90.00
#
_symmetry.space_group_name_H-M   'P 1'
#
loop_
_entity.id
_entity.type
_entity.pdbx_description
1 polymer ?
#
loop_
_entity_poly.entity_id
_entity_poly.type
_entity_poly.pdbx_seq_one_letter_code
_entity_poly.pdbx_strand_id
1 'polypeptide(L)'
;MARFKDYNYDQDKLLPIRFDRQILPGSFEYNLSHLVEHELDLSIFEHRYHNDETGRPAYDPAILLKIIILAYARGVTTSRKIEQLCRENVTFMAISADSQPHYTTLADFVSSSGEQIQQLFVQVLLICDAEGLIGRDMFVIDGCKLPGNASKEWSGTRAELKKKKRKLDRAARYILNKHRTSDQQEQYPDIQEREAQQRKKLRCASRKIQQFLDRHEERTGVSGKPVKSNITDPDS
;
A
#
# COMPACT_ATOMS: atom_id res chain seq x y z
N MET A 1 35.27 -4.17 27.96
CA MET A 1 34.18 -4.43 26.99
C MET A 1 33.06 -3.41 27.21
N ALA A 2 32.41 -2.94 26.15
CA ALA A 2 31.24 -2.07 26.28
C ALA A 2 30.08 -2.83 26.94
N ARG A 3 29.34 -2.17 27.84
CA ARG A 3 28.07 -2.68 28.39
C ARG A 3 26.94 -2.08 27.58
N PHE A 4 26.27 -2.91 26.79
CA PHE A 4 25.10 -2.50 26.01
C PHE A 4 23.84 -2.56 26.88
N LYS A 5 22.78 -1.85 26.46
CA LYS A 5 21.45 -2.03 27.03
C LYS A 5 20.89 -3.37 26.57
N ASP A 6 20.27 -4.10 27.49
CA ASP A 6 19.55 -5.31 27.16
C ASP A 6 18.36 -4.99 26.25
N TYR A 7 18.10 -5.83 25.26
CA TYR A 7 16.91 -5.78 24.45
C TYR A 7 16.26 -7.17 24.44
N ASN A 8 14.96 -7.21 24.65
CA ASN A 8 14.15 -8.42 24.57
C ASN A 8 13.03 -8.18 23.56
N TYR A 9 12.86 -9.07 22.57
CA TYR A 9 11.75 -8.96 21.62
C TYR A 9 10.46 -9.61 22.14
N ASP A 10 10.54 -10.43 23.17
CA ASP A 10 9.41 -11.09 23.82
C ASP A 10 8.77 -10.19 24.89
N GLN A 11 8.68 -8.89 24.61
CA GLN A 11 8.08 -7.90 25.50
C GLN A 11 6.76 -7.38 24.94
N ASP A 12 5.75 -7.25 25.79
CA ASP A 12 4.47 -6.63 25.44
C ASP A 12 4.46 -5.15 25.83
N LYS A 13 3.82 -4.32 25.00
CA LYS A 13 3.60 -2.90 25.29
C LYS A 13 2.19 -2.50 24.89
N LEU A 14 1.41 -2.04 25.87
CA LEU A 14 0.11 -1.43 25.63
C LEU A 14 0.29 0.03 25.15
N LEU A 15 -0.36 0.38 24.04
CA LEU A 15 -0.31 1.72 23.46
C LEU A 15 -1.73 2.32 23.45
N PRO A 16 -1.99 3.41 24.19
CA PRO A 16 -3.26 4.12 24.09
C PRO A 16 -3.31 4.87 22.75
N ILE A 17 -4.23 4.48 21.87
CA ILE A 17 -4.39 5.08 20.54
C ILE A 17 -5.68 5.91 20.51
N ARG A 18 -5.56 7.11 19.97
CA ARG A 18 -6.68 8.02 19.70
C ARG A 18 -6.77 8.24 18.20
N PHE A 19 -7.79 7.68 17.54
CA PHE A 19 -7.90 7.67 16.08
C PHE A 19 -7.93 9.09 15.47
N ASP A 20 -8.62 10.02 16.13
CA ASP A 20 -8.67 11.44 15.76
C ASP A 20 -7.29 12.11 15.67
N ARG A 21 -6.28 11.56 16.38
CA ARG A 21 -4.91 12.09 16.39
C ARG A 21 -3.96 11.36 15.45
N GLN A 22 -4.38 10.26 14.82
CA GLN A 22 -3.53 9.50 13.90
C GLN A 22 -3.67 9.96 12.45
N ILE A 23 -4.74 10.69 12.15
CA ILE A 23 -5.02 11.25 10.83
C ILE A 23 -4.72 12.76 10.92
N LEU A 24 -3.54 13.15 10.43
CA LEU A 24 -3.05 14.52 10.59
C LEU A 24 -3.62 15.45 9.52
N PRO A 25 -4.09 16.66 9.87
CA PRO A 25 -4.51 17.65 8.89
C PRO A 25 -3.44 17.90 7.81
N GLY A 26 -3.87 17.95 6.55
CA GLY A 26 -2.97 18.09 5.40
C GLY A 26 -2.34 16.79 4.90
N SER A 27 -2.47 15.67 5.64
CA SER A 27 -2.04 14.35 5.15
C SER A 27 -3.01 13.81 4.09
N PHE A 28 -2.56 12.84 3.29
CA PHE A 28 -3.43 12.18 2.32
C PHE A 28 -4.64 11.51 2.99
N GLU A 29 -4.45 10.86 4.14
CA GLU A 29 -5.51 10.18 4.89
C GLU A 29 -6.59 11.14 5.37
N TYR A 30 -6.19 12.33 5.83
CA TYR A 30 -7.13 13.36 6.25
C TYR A 30 -8.00 13.83 5.08
N ASN A 31 -7.35 14.16 3.96
CA ASN A 31 -8.04 14.57 2.76
C ASN A 31 -8.95 13.46 2.22
N LEU A 32 -8.49 12.21 2.21
CA LEU A 32 -9.30 11.06 1.82
C LEU A 32 -10.54 10.92 2.69
N SER A 33 -10.41 11.01 4.02
CA SER A 33 -11.57 10.90 4.92
C SER A 33 -12.56 12.02 4.65
N HIS A 34 -12.09 13.26 4.55
CA HIS A 34 -12.93 14.43 4.29
C HIS A 34 -13.66 14.32 2.94
N LEU A 35 -12.97 13.93 1.87
CA LEU A 35 -13.57 13.77 0.55
C LEU A 35 -14.66 12.69 0.55
N VAL A 36 -14.39 11.54 1.15
CA VAL A 36 -15.36 10.44 1.23
C VAL A 36 -16.58 10.82 2.07
N GLU A 37 -16.41 11.62 3.13
CA GLU A 37 -17.50 12.00 4.04
C GLU A 37 -18.35 13.17 3.55
N HIS A 38 -17.79 14.08 2.74
CA HIS A 38 -18.45 15.35 2.43
C HIS A 38 -18.60 15.66 0.95
N GLU A 39 -17.77 15.09 0.08
CA GLU A 39 -17.71 15.48 -1.34
C GLU A 39 -18.15 14.37 -2.30
N LEU A 40 -17.93 13.11 -1.94
CA LEU A 40 -18.25 11.97 -2.82
C LEU A 40 -19.68 11.49 -2.61
N ASP A 41 -20.38 11.26 -3.71
CA ASP A 41 -21.68 10.60 -3.70
C ASP A 41 -21.51 9.08 -3.55
N LEU A 42 -21.80 8.58 -2.34
CA LEU A 42 -21.74 7.17 -2.01
C LEU A 42 -23.08 6.44 -2.21
N SER A 43 -24.16 7.14 -2.60
CA SER A 43 -25.46 6.52 -2.89
C SER A 43 -25.36 5.48 -4.00
N ILE A 44 -24.34 5.60 -4.86
CA ILE A 44 -24.00 4.63 -5.88
C ILE A 44 -23.73 3.22 -5.34
N PHE A 45 -23.49 3.05 -4.03
CA PHE A 45 -23.33 1.75 -3.39
C PHE A 45 -24.60 1.22 -2.72
N GLU A 46 -25.63 2.05 -2.49
CA GLU A 46 -26.82 1.69 -1.69
C GLU A 46 -27.56 0.47 -2.23
N HIS A 47 -27.65 0.33 -3.56
CA HIS A 47 -28.32 -0.78 -4.24
C HIS A 47 -27.77 -2.17 -3.88
N ARG A 48 -26.60 -2.25 -3.23
CA ARG A 48 -25.99 -3.51 -2.78
C ARG A 48 -26.50 -3.95 -1.41
N TYR A 49 -27.01 -3.04 -0.61
CA TYR A 49 -27.32 -3.29 0.79
C TYR A 49 -28.82 -3.44 0.97
N HIS A 50 -29.23 -4.66 1.30
CA HIS A 50 -30.56 -4.97 1.78
C HIS A 50 -30.45 -5.30 3.26
N ASN A 51 -30.27 -4.25 4.07
CA ASN A 51 -30.17 -4.39 5.52
C ASN A 51 -31.58 -4.57 6.08
N ASP A 52 -32.01 -5.80 6.27
CA ASP A 52 -33.13 -6.14 7.14
C ASP A 52 -32.69 -6.07 8.62
N GLU A 53 -33.64 -6.05 9.56
CA GLU A 53 -33.32 -6.02 10.99
C GLU A 53 -32.65 -7.32 11.49
N THR A 54 -32.52 -8.33 10.62
CA THR A 54 -31.98 -9.64 10.95
C THR A 54 -30.62 -9.88 10.32
N GLY A 55 -29.67 -10.41 11.10
CA GLY A 55 -28.33 -10.76 10.62
C GLY A 55 -27.25 -9.78 11.07
N ARG A 56 -26.05 -9.93 10.51
CA ARG A 56 -24.91 -9.08 10.85
C ARG A 56 -25.01 -7.75 10.09
N PRO A 57 -24.90 -6.59 10.75
CA PRO A 57 -24.86 -5.31 10.07
C PRO A 57 -23.74 -5.27 9.02
N ALA A 58 -24.05 -4.71 7.86
CA ALA A 58 -23.09 -4.53 6.80
C ALA A 58 -22.05 -3.45 7.15
N TYR A 59 -20.85 -3.56 6.58
CA TYR A 59 -19.87 -2.49 6.64
C TYR A 59 -20.33 -1.31 5.78
N ASP A 60 -20.17 -0.10 6.30
CA ASP A 60 -20.40 1.14 5.57
C ASP A 60 -19.47 1.21 4.34
N PRO A 61 -20.01 1.44 3.12
CA PRO A 61 -19.22 1.66 1.91
C PRO A 61 -18.13 2.72 2.06
N ALA A 62 -18.36 3.77 2.85
CA ALA A 62 -17.39 4.82 3.11
C ALA A 62 -16.12 4.25 3.76
N ILE A 63 -16.28 3.35 4.74
CA ILE A 63 -15.15 2.71 5.43
C ILE A 63 -14.39 1.79 4.48
N LEU A 64 -15.10 0.94 3.73
CA LEU A 64 -14.46 0.04 2.76
C LEU A 64 -13.72 0.82 1.68
N LEU A 65 -14.32 1.90 1.16
CA LEU A 65 -13.71 2.75 0.14
C LEU A 65 -12.44 3.45 0.65
N LYS A 66 -12.49 4.04 1.86
CA LYS A 66 -11.31 4.68 2.49
C LYS A 66 -10.16 3.69 2.63
N ILE A 67 -10.42 2.49 3.14
CA ILE A 67 -9.42 1.43 3.32
C ILE A 67 -8.78 1.06 1.96
N ILE A 68 -9.61 0.82 0.94
CA ILE A 68 -9.13 0.41 -0.39
C ILE A 68 -8.29 1.52 -1.05
N ILE A 69 -8.77 2.76 -1.04
CA ILE A 69 -8.03 3.89 -1.64
C ILE A 69 -6.71 4.14 -0.90
N LEU A 70 -6.71 4.08 0.43
CA LEU A 70 -5.49 4.21 1.22
C LEU A 70 -4.48 3.10 0.94
N ALA A 71 -4.96 1.86 0.79
CA ALA A 71 -4.12 0.74 0.37
C ALA A 71 -3.49 0.98 -0.99
N TYR A 72 -4.26 1.48 -1.96
CA TYR A 72 -3.76 1.80 -3.30
C TYR A 72 -2.74 2.93 -3.30
N ALA A 73 -2.93 3.97 -2.48
CA ALA A 73 -1.92 5.02 -2.30
C ALA A 73 -0.59 4.45 -1.76
N ARG A 74 -0.67 3.44 -0.88
CA ARG A 74 0.47 2.69 -0.32
C ARG A 74 1.01 1.58 -1.23
N GLY A 75 0.47 1.41 -2.44
CA GLY A 75 0.89 0.36 -3.37
C GLY A 75 0.50 -1.06 -2.94
N VAL A 76 -0.46 -1.20 -2.01
CA VAL A 76 -0.97 -2.48 -1.53
C VAL A 76 -2.22 -2.85 -2.31
N THR A 77 -2.18 -3.99 -2.98
CA THR A 77 -3.23 -4.43 -3.91
C THR A 77 -3.66 -5.87 -3.65
N THR A 78 -3.66 -6.34 -2.40
CA THR A 78 -4.22 -7.66 -2.05
C THR A 78 -5.11 -7.54 -0.84
N SER A 79 -6.29 -8.14 -0.88
CA SER A 79 -7.31 -8.01 0.16
C SER A 79 -6.82 -8.53 1.50
N ARG A 80 -6.00 -9.59 1.50
CA ARG A 80 -5.39 -10.15 2.72
C ARG A 80 -4.36 -9.21 3.34
N LYS A 81 -3.54 -8.55 2.52
CA LYS A 81 -2.59 -7.57 3.05
C LYS A 81 -3.30 -6.35 3.59
N ILE A 82 -4.40 -5.95 2.96
CA ILE A 82 -5.25 -4.86 3.45
C ILE A 82 -5.92 -5.24 4.78
N GLU A 83 -6.47 -6.44 4.91
CA GLU A 83 -6.98 -6.97 6.19
C GLU A 83 -5.90 -6.92 7.28
N GLN A 84 -4.69 -7.40 6.98
CA GLN A 84 -3.55 -7.34 7.91
C GLN A 84 -3.24 -5.89 8.33
N LEU A 85 -3.26 -4.95 7.38
CA LEU A 85 -3.03 -3.54 7.68
C LEU A 85 -4.10 -2.97 8.61
N CYS A 86 -5.37 -3.33 8.43
CA CYS A 86 -6.45 -2.92 9.35
C CYS A 86 -6.23 -3.46 10.78
N ARG A 87 -5.52 -4.58 10.95
CA ARG A 87 -5.21 -5.18 12.27
C ARG A 87 -3.93 -4.66 12.92
N GLU A 88 -2.95 -4.24 12.13
CA GLU A 88 -1.58 -4.00 12.65
C GLU A 88 -1.12 -2.54 12.46
N ASN A 89 -1.68 -1.83 11.48
CA ASN A 89 -1.25 -0.47 11.16
C ASN A 89 -2.20 0.56 11.77
N VAL A 90 -1.66 1.37 12.68
CA VAL A 90 -2.40 2.41 13.42
C VAL A 90 -3.14 3.40 12.52
N THR A 91 -2.59 3.74 11.35
CA THR A 91 -3.27 4.63 10.40
C THR A 91 -4.46 3.95 9.73
N PHE A 92 -4.36 2.66 9.40
CA PHE A 92 -5.50 1.90 8.89
C PHE A 92 -6.57 1.68 9.97
N MET A 93 -6.17 1.38 11.21
CA MET A 93 -7.10 1.34 12.35
C MET A 93 -7.84 2.67 12.49
N ALA A 94 -7.12 3.80 12.39
CA ALA A 94 -7.74 5.10 12.51
C ALA A 94 -8.72 5.41 11.36
N ILE A 95 -8.33 5.14 10.11
CA ILE A 95 -9.18 5.45 8.95
C ILE A 95 -10.42 4.54 8.88
N SER A 96 -10.31 3.32 9.42
CA SER A 96 -11.40 2.36 9.47
C SER A 96 -12.23 2.44 10.76
N ALA A 97 -11.88 3.34 11.68
CA ALA A 97 -12.43 3.38 13.04
C ALA A 97 -12.38 2.00 13.74
N ASP A 98 -11.25 1.30 13.59
CA ASP A 98 -10.97 -0.07 14.03
C ASP A 98 -11.87 -1.14 13.40
N SER A 99 -12.52 -0.82 12.29
CA SER A 99 -13.16 -1.85 11.47
C SER A 99 -12.07 -2.74 10.86
N GLN A 100 -12.20 -4.05 11.09
CA GLN A 100 -11.29 -5.08 10.60
C GLN A 100 -12.02 -6.01 9.63
N PRO A 101 -12.44 -5.51 8.45
CA PRO A 101 -13.14 -6.33 7.47
C PRO A 101 -12.24 -7.48 7.03
N HIS A 102 -12.81 -8.69 7.01
CA HIS A 102 -12.11 -9.88 6.55
C HIS A 102 -11.75 -9.74 5.07
N TYR A 103 -10.67 -10.38 4.63
CA TYR A 103 -10.21 -10.25 3.24
C TYR A 103 -11.29 -10.62 2.21
N THR A 104 -12.20 -11.55 2.54
CA THR A 104 -13.31 -11.91 1.64
C THR A 104 -14.29 -10.77 1.43
N THR A 105 -14.55 -9.96 2.46
CA THR A 105 -15.39 -8.76 2.36
C THR A 105 -14.74 -7.71 1.46
N LEU A 106 -13.43 -7.52 1.59
CA LEU A 106 -12.67 -6.58 0.77
C LEU A 106 -12.61 -7.04 -0.70
N ALA A 107 -12.33 -8.32 -0.93
CA ALA A 107 -12.28 -8.92 -2.26
C ALA A 107 -13.65 -8.88 -2.95
N ASP A 108 -14.72 -9.17 -2.20
CA ASP A 108 -16.10 -9.03 -2.68
C ASP A 108 -16.42 -7.58 -3.01
N PHE A 109 -16.04 -6.61 -2.17
CA PHE A 109 -16.23 -5.18 -2.44
C PHE A 109 -15.56 -4.73 -3.74
N VAL A 110 -14.29 -5.12 -3.94
CA VAL A 110 -13.51 -4.76 -5.13
C VAL A 110 -13.98 -5.47 -6.39
N SER A 111 -14.43 -6.72 -6.29
CA SER A 111 -14.89 -7.50 -7.45
C SER A 111 -16.28 -7.05 -7.92
N SER A 112 -17.23 -6.83 -7.00
CA SER A 112 -18.61 -6.46 -7.33
C SER A 112 -18.82 -4.96 -7.60
N SER A 113 -18.00 -4.07 -7.01
CA SER A 113 -18.19 -2.61 -7.14
C SER A 113 -16.99 -1.89 -7.78
N GLY A 114 -16.22 -2.60 -8.61
CA GLY A 114 -14.97 -2.05 -9.16
C GLY A 114 -15.17 -0.83 -10.06
N GLU A 115 -16.28 -0.73 -10.80
CA GLU A 115 -16.55 0.45 -11.63
C GLU A 115 -16.81 1.69 -10.78
N GLN A 116 -17.62 1.56 -9.72
CA GLN A 116 -17.93 2.61 -8.76
C GLN A 116 -16.66 3.05 -8.03
N ILE A 117 -15.87 2.08 -7.52
CA ILE A 117 -14.58 2.36 -6.86
C ILE A 117 -13.64 3.08 -7.81
N GLN A 118 -13.54 2.66 -9.08
CA GLN A 118 -12.70 3.33 -10.06
C GLN A 118 -13.12 4.79 -10.28
N GLN A 119 -14.42 5.03 -10.45
CA GLN A 119 -14.94 6.38 -10.68
C GLN A 119 -14.62 7.30 -9.51
N LEU A 120 -14.90 6.87 -8.28
CA LEU A 120 -14.63 7.64 -7.07
C LEU A 120 -13.13 7.81 -6.82
N PHE A 121 -12.33 6.77 -7.06
CA PHE A 121 -10.88 6.86 -6.91
C PHE A 121 -10.27 7.88 -7.89
N VAL A 122 -10.75 7.93 -9.14
CA VAL A 122 -10.32 8.97 -10.09
C VAL A 122 -10.70 10.38 -9.62
N GLN A 123 -11.86 10.54 -8.99
CA GLN A 123 -12.26 11.84 -8.42
C GLN A 123 -11.31 12.24 -7.28
N VAL A 124 -11.03 11.33 -6.34
CA VAL A 124 -10.04 11.55 -5.26
C VAL A 124 -8.68 11.93 -5.84
N LEU A 125 -8.19 11.20 -6.84
CA LEU A 125 -6.91 11.51 -7.47
C LEU A 125 -6.89 12.89 -8.14
N LEU A 126 -7.98 13.29 -8.81
CA LEU A 126 -8.05 14.60 -9.44
C LEU A 126 -8.02 15.73 -8.41
N ILE A 127 -8.74 15.57 -7.29
CA ILE A 127 -8.81 16.58 -6.23
C ILE A 127 -7.46 16.66 -5.49
N CYS A 128 -6.91 15.52 -5.09
CA CYS A 128 -5.59 15.48 -4.43
C CYS A 128 -4.47 16.02 -5.34
N ASP A 129 -4.57 15.86 -6.67
CA ASP A 129 -3.63 16.46 -7.60
C ASP A 129 -3.78 17.99 -7.65
N ALA A 130 -5.02 18.49 -7.70
CA ALA A 130 -5.30 19.92 -7.69
C ALA A 130 -4.78 20.63 -6.43
N GLU A 131 -4.87 19.97 -5.28
CA GLU A 131 -4.33 20.44 -3.99
C GLU A 131 -2.81 20.20 -3.83
N GLY A 132 -2.14 19.65 -4.84
CA GLY A 132 -0.69 19.41 -4.80
C GLY A 132 -0.25 18.33 -3.80
N LEU A 133 -1.17 17.47 -3.37
CA LEU A 133 -0.91 16.34 -2.46
C LEU A 133 -0.26 15.17 -3.21
N ILE A 134 -0.54 15.03 -4.50
CA ILE A 134 0.06 14.01 -5.34
C ILE A 134 1.52 14.38 -5.65
N GLY A 135 2.46 13.66 -5.03
CA GLY A 135 3.91 13.78 -5.27
C GLY A 135 4.74 14.23 -4.07
N ARG A 136 4.11 14.76 -3.00
CA ARG A 136 4.78 15.08 -1.72
C ARG A 136 4.83 13.85 -0.81
N ASP A 137 3.70 13.19 -0.65
CA ASP A 137 3.59 11.94 0.10
C ASP A 137 2.79 10.93 -0.72
N MET A 138 3.49 9.87 -1.16
CA MET A 138 2.91 8.55 -1.35
C MET A 138 1.83 8.41 -2.46
N PHE A 139 2.29 8.37 -3.71
CA PHE A 139 1.61 7.62 -4.77
C PHE A 139 2.63 6.76 -5.51
N VAL A 140 2.79 5.51 -5.05
CA VAL A 140 3.55 4.48 -5.78
C VAL A 140 2.54 3.62 -6.53
N ILE A 141 1.95 4.17 -7.58
CA ILE A 141 1.18 3.36 -8.53
C ILE A 141 2.19 2.76 -9.50
N ASP A 142 2.82 1.64 -9.15
CA ASP A 142 3.61 0.80 -10.07
C ASP A 142 4.50 1.58 -11.07
N GLY A 143 5.40 2.42 -10.56
CA GLY A 143 6.32 3.24 -11.36
C GLY A 143 5.72 4.50 -12.01
N CYS A 144 4.41 4.72 -11.91
CA CYS A 144 3.75 5.95 -12.35
C CYS A 144 3.95 7.05 -11.30
N LYS A 145 5.09 7.75 -11.36
CA LYS A 145 5.24 9.06 -10.71
C LYS A 145 4.22 10.00 -11.35
N LEU A 146 3.13 10.27 -10.66
CA LEU A 146 2.28 11.40 -11.02
C LEU A 146 3.10 12.66 -10.72
N PRO A 147 3.38 13.50 -11.73
CA PRO A 147 4.21 14.68 -11.51
C PRO A 147 3.46 15.64 -10.59
N GLY A 148 3.93 15.76 -9.35
CA GLY A 148 3.44 16.77 -8.42
C GLY A 148 3.85 18.14 -8.90
N ASN A 149 2.97 18.82 -9.62
CA ASN A 149 3.19 20.19 -10.03
C ASN A 149 2.23 21.11 -9.30
N ALA A 150 2.50 21.33 -8.01
CA ALA A 150 1.74 22.19 -7.11
C ALA A 150 1.96 23.70 -7.37
N SER A 151 2.13 24.13 -8.63
CA SER A 151 2.41 25.56 -8.93
C SER A 151 1.74 26.13 -10.19
N LYS A 152 0.85 25.37 -10.84
CA LYS A 152 -0.03 25.92 -11.90
C LYS A 152 -1.48 25.62 -11.55
N GLU A 153 -1.88 26.24 -10.45
CA GLU A 153 -3.25 26.27 -9.92
C GLU A 153 -4.24 26.57 -11.06
N TRP A 154 -5.15 25.64 -11.30
CA TRP A 154 -6.36 25.81 -12.11
C TRP A 154 -6.22 26.20 -13.59
N SER A 155 -5.01 26.39 -14.11
CA SER A 155 -4.79 26.68 -15.53
C SER A 155 -4.68 25.38 -16.32
N GLY A 156 -5.78 24.99 -16.95
CA GLY A 156 -5.80 23.89 -17.90
C GLY A 156 -7.01 24.00 -18.80
N THR A 157 -6.81 23.85 -20.11
CA THR A 157 -7.93 23.77 -21.05
C THR A 157 -8.80 22.56 -20.71
N ARG A 158 -10.10 22.61 -21.06
CA ARG A 158 -11.01 21.46 -20.94
C ARG A 158 -10.44 20.19 -21.59
N ALA A 159 -9.63 20.33 -22.65
CA ALA A 159 -8.95 19.22 -23.30
C ALA A 159 -7.85 18.60 -22.42
N GLU A 160 -7.03 19.43 -21.75
CA GLU A 160 -5.97 18.97 -20.84
C GLU A 160 -6.55 18.26 -19.62
N LEU A 161 -7.60 18.82 -18.99
CA LEU A 161 -8.28 18.17 -17.86
C LEU A 161 -8.90 16.83 -18.28
N LYS A 162 -9.53 16.75 -19.46
CA LYS A 162 -10.02 15.47 -20.01
C LYS A 162 -8.89 14.47 -20.23
N LYS A 163 -7.74 14.90 -20.76
CA LYS A 163 -6.57 14.04 -21.00
C LYS A 163 -6.01 13.52 -19.67
N LYS A 164 -5.93 14.37 -18.65
CA LYS A 164 -5.48 14.01 -17.30
C LYS A 164 -6.43 13.01 -16.65
N LYS A 165 -7.74 13.28 -16.65
CA LYS A 165 -8.78 12.34 -16.17
C LYS A 165 -8.63 10.98 -16.85
N ARG A 166 -8.46 10.92 -18.17
CA ARG A 166 -8.24 9.67 -18.91
C ARG A 166 -6.97 8.92 -18.46
N LYS A 167 -5.88 9.63 -18.13
CA LYS A 167 -4.65 9.02 -17.63
C LYS A 167 -4.88 8.40 -16.24
N LEU A 168 -5.50 9.14 -15.32
CA LEU A 168 -5.81 8.67 -13.98
C LEU A 168 -6.79 7.49 -14.00
N ASP A 169 -7.78 7.55 -14.88
CA ASP A 169 -8.75 6.48 -15.08
C ASP A 169 -8.11 5.17 -15.57
N ARG A 170 -7.14 5.24 -16.49
CA ARG A 170 -6.34 4.06 -16.86
C ARG A 170 -5.52 3.52 -15.68
N ALA A 171 -4.92 4.40 -14.88
CA ALA A 171 -4.15 3.99 -13.71
C ALA A 171 -5.03 3.33 -12.65
N ALA A 172 -6.21 3.89 -12.36
CA ALA A 172 -7.20 3.32 -11.44
C ALA A 172 -7.67 1.94 -11.92
N ARG A 173 -8.01 1.79 -13.21
CA ARG A 173 -8.35 0.49 -13.83
C ARG A 173 -7.24 -0.54 -13.64
N TYR A 174 -6.01 -0.13 -13.92
CA TYR A 174 -4.86 -1.01 -13.81
C TYR A 174 -4.70 -1.56 -12.40
N ILE A 175 -4.77 -0.70 -11.37
CA ILE A 175 -4.65 -1.11 -9.97
C ILE A 175 -5.80 -2.04 -9.55
N LEU A 176 -7.03 -1.72 -9.93
CA LEU A 176 -8.19 -2.56 -9.62
C LEU A 176 -8.07 -3.95 -10.25
N ASN A 177 -7.65 -4.03 -11.52
CA ASN A 177 -7.41 -5.31 -12.18
C ASN A 177 -6.26 -6.07 -11.52
N LYS A 178 -5.15 -5.39 -11.20
CA LYS A 178 -4.03 -5.96 -10.45
C LYS A 178 -4.50 -6.52 -9.10
N HIS A 179 -5.39 -5.82 -8.41
CA HIS A 179 -5.96 -6.29 -7.15
C HIS A 179 -6.71 -7.60 -7.35
N ARG A 180 -7.68 -7.63 -8.28
CA ARG A 180 -8.47 -8.82 -8.59
C ARG A 180 -7.61 -10.02 -8.99
N THR A 181 -6.61 -9.82 -9.84
CA THR A 181 -5.68 -10.88 -10.25
C THR A 181 -4.84 -11.38 -9.08
N SER A 182 -4.36 -10.47 -8.22
CA SER A 182 -3.54 -10.85 -7.07
C SER A 182 -4.34 -11.65 -6.04
N ASP A 183 -5.60 -11.28 -5.79
CA ASP A 183 -6.49 -12.02 -4.90
C ASP A 183 -6.80 -13.44 -5.42
N GLN A 184 -6.85 -13.63 -6.75
CA GLN A 184 -7.05 -14.95 -7.36
C GLN A 184 -5.80 -15.83 -7.33
N GLN A 185 -4.61 -15.22 -7.43
CA GLN A 185 -3.32 -15.92 -7.49
C GLN A 185 -2.68 -16.16 -6.12
N GLU A 186 -3.18 -15.50 -5.07
CA GLU A 186 -2.61 -15.61 -3.73
C GLU A 186 -2.74 -17.04 -3.16
N GLN A 187 -1.64 -17.78 -3.20
CA GLN A 187 -1.40 -18.97 -2.39
C GLN A 187 -0.48 -18.58 -1.23
N TYR A 188 -0.94 -18.76 0.01
CA TYR A 188 -0.10 -18.57 1.19
C TYR A 188 0.44 -19.92 1.66
N PRO A 189 1.76 -20.15 1.61
CA PRO A 189 2.37 -21.14 2.48
C PRO A 189 2.24 -20.67 3.94
N ASP A 190 2.29 -21.60 4.88
CA ASP A 190 2.17 -21.31 6.31
C ASP A 190 3.20 -20.25 6.75
N ILE A 191 2.80 -19.34 7.64
CA ILE A 191 3.63 -18.21 8.10
C ILE A 191 4.94 -18.74 8.70
N GLN A 192 4.84 -19.84 9.47
CA GLN A 192 6.01 -20.46 10.10
C GLN A 192 6.98 -21.05 9.06
N GLU A 193 6.45 -21.68 8.01
CA GLU A 193 7.27 -22.21 6.91
C GLU A 193 8.00 -21.10 6.15
N ARG A 194 7.30 -19.99 5.86
CA ARG A 194 7.90 -18.83 5.17
C ARG A 194 9.00 -18.19 6.01
N GLU A 195 8.76 -18.01 7.31
CA GLU A 195 9.77 -17.50 8.24
C GLU A 195 10.99 -18.41 8.30
N ALA A 196 10.79 -19.73 8.42
CA ALA A 196 11.87 -20.70 8.46
C ALA A 196 12.71 -20.67 7.18
N GLN A 197 12.06 -20.61 6.02
CA GLN A 197 12.74 -20.49 4.72
C GLN A 197 13.53 -19.18 4.62
N GLN A 198 12.96 -18.05 5.04
CA GLN A 198 13.62 -16.74 5.00
C GLN A 198 14.84 -16.70 5.93
N ARG A 199 14.71 -17.20 7.16
CA ARG A 199 15.83 -17.34 8.11
C ARG A 199 16.95 -18.18 7.53
N LYS A 200 16.62 -19.30 6.87
CA LYS A 200 17.60 -20.16 6.19
C LYS A 200 18.31 -19.42 5.05
N LYS A 201 17.57 -18.68 4.21
CA LYS A 201 18.14 -17.87 3.12
C LYS A 201 19.09 -16.79 3.65
N LEU A 202 18.68 -16.04 4.67
CA LEU A 202 19.50 -14.99 5.28
C LEU A 202 20.79 -15.55 5.89
N ARG A 203 20.71 -16.67 6.61
CA ARG A 203 21.90 -17.35 7.15
C ARG A 203 22.85 -17.81 6.05
N CYS A 204 22.31 -18.38 4.97
CA CYS A 204 23.11 -18.82 3.83
C CYS A 204 23.80 -17.64 3.12
N ALA A 205 23.06 -16.56 2.87
CA ALA A 205 23.60 -15.35 2.24
C ALA A 205 24.70 -14.71 3.10
N SER A 206 24.48 -14.55 4.41
CA SER A 206 25.49 -14.01 5.33
C SER A 206 26.77 -14.83 5.31
N ARG A 207 26.65 -16.17 5.38
CA ARG A 207 27.82 -17.06 5.37
C ARG A 207 28.57 -17.00 4.04
N LYS A 208 27.86 -16.98 2.91
CA LYS A 208 28.47 -16.86 1.58
C LYS A 208 29.25 -15.56 1.45
N ILE A 209 28.67 -14.44 1.88
CA ILE A 209 29.32 -13.13 1.85
C ILE A 209 30.56 -13.13 2.74
N GLN A 210 30.47 -13.64 3.97
CA GLN A 210 31.62 -13.73 4.88
C GLN A 210 32.73 -14.63 4.33
N GLN A 211 32.40 -15.83 3.86
CA GLN A 211 33.38 -16.75 3.26
C GLN A 211 34.08 -16.15 2.04
N PHE A 212 33.35 -15.38 1.23
CA PHE A 212 33.93 -14.71 0.08
C PHE A 212 34.93 -13.62 0.51
N LEU A 213 34.55 -12.78 1.47
CA LEU A 213 35.41 -11.72 2.02
C LEU A 213 36.65 -12.28 2.73
N ASP A 214 36.54 -13.44 3.38
CA ASP A 214 37.65 -14.07 4.11
C ASP A 214 38.64 -14.80 3.18
N ARG A 215 38.18 -15.32 2.04
CA ARG A 215 38.98 -16.22 1.17
C ARG A 215 39.50 -15.59 -0.11
N HIS A 216 38.89 -14.51 -0.58
CA HIS A 216 39.26 -13.91 -1.86
C HIS A 216 39.81 -12.50 -1.66
N GLU A 217 41.04 -12.28 -2.12
CA GLU A 217 41.62 -10.95 -2.27
C GLU A 217 41.07 -10.24 -3.51
N GLU A 218 41.18 -8.92 -3.55
CA GLU A 218 40.73 -8.13 -4.70
C GLU A 218 41.49 -8.55 -5.96
N ARG A 219 40.75 -9.05 -6.97
CA ARG A 219 41.33 -9.30 -8.30
C ARG A 219 41.59 -7.97 -8.99
N THR A 220 42.84 -7.74 -9.38
CA THR A 220 43.25 -6.60 -10.19
C THR A 220 43.26 -6.97 -11.68
N GLY A 221 42.63 -6.14 -12.50
CA GLY A 221 42.63 -6.30 -13.95
C GLY A 221 43.94 -5.82 -14.57
N VAL A 222 44.07 -6.00 -15.89
CA VAL A 222 45.26 -5.60 -16.68
C VAL A 222 45.63 -4.12 -16.53
N SER A 223 44.67 -3.27 -16.15
CA SER A 223 44.87 -1.83 -15.89
C SER A 223 45.28 -1.49 -14.45
N GLY A 224 45.48 -2.48 -13.57
CA GLY A 224 45.79 -2.30 -12.15
C GLY A 224 44.59 -1.93 -11.27
N LYS A 225 43.38 -1.83 -11.84
CA LYS A 225 42.15 -1.52 -11.09
C LYS A 225 41.42 -2.79 -10.64
N PRO A 226 40.75 -2.78 -9.47
CA PRO A 226 39.97 -3.91 -8.99
C PRO A 226 38.79 -4.21 -9.92
N VAL A 227 38.59 -5.50 -10.21
CA VAL A 227 37.54 -6.01 -11.10
C VAL A 227 36.46 -6.69 -10.26
N LYS A 228 35.20 -6.59 -10.69
CA LYS A 228 34.07 -7.25 -10.03
C LYS A 228 34.24 -8.76 -10.10
N SER A 229 34.15 -9.43 -8.96
CA SER A 229 34.18 -10.88 -8.82
C SER A 229 32.80 -11.40 -8.42
N ASN A 230 32.41 -12.55 -8.98
CA ASN A 230 31.13 -13.18 -8.70
C ASN A 230 31.23 -14.03 -7.43
N ILE A 231 30.39 -13.72 -6.43
CA ILE A 231 30.36 -14.39 -5.12
C ILE A 231 29.98 -15.88 -5.24
N THR A 232 29.29 -16.27 -6.31
CA THR A 232 28.87 -17.65 -6.57
C THR A 232 29.78 -18.43 -7.52
N ASP A 233 30.61 -17.73 -8.30
CA ASP A 233 31.61 -18.34 -9.19
C ASP A 233 32.81 -17.40 -9.32
N PRO A 234 33.79 -17.48 -8.39
CA PRO A 234 34.89 -16.52 -8.32
C PRO A 234 35.91 -16.65 -9.46
N ASP A 235 35.82 -17.69 -10.31
CA ASP A 235 36.76 -17.95 -11.42
C ASP A 235 36.21 -17.57 -12.81
N SER A 236 34.95 -17.17 -12.91
CA SER A 236 34.31 -16.62 -14.13
C SER A 236 34.55 -15.11 -14.33
#